data_AF-A0A1U7GSA2-F1
#
_entry.id   AF-A0A1U7GSA2-F1
#
_cell.length_a   1.000
_cell.length_b   1.000
_cell.length_c   1.000
_cell.angle_alpha   90.00
_cell.angle_beta   90.00
_cell.angle_gamma   90.00
#
_symmetry.space_group_name_H-M   'P 1'
#
loop_
_entity.id
_entity.type
_entity.pdbx_description
1 polymer ?
#
loop_
_entity_poly.entity_id
_entity_poly.type
_entity_poly.pdbx_seq_one_letter_code
_entity_poly.pdbx_strand_id
1 'polypeptide(L)'
;MLDMPKKATKKDAGQEAEKELVETAARIGVSVEELRRRREEMEARNRLMMELWHKEEPLHPDLVPCLNVGGLSGLPMIHHPLYVASYSVRSPKHNARLNYEYSCIKAEAEEFKAAGDWIGYIGCHASGYRMEALDAVVSHLDDESYWRTVGGVFTSIDNAHQYQRVIRRLLKSDRPGREHIMHEEERAALSGLPDVLTIYRGYGLPKCRKGWSWTTDPEKARWFADRFAAIDEVKPKVVRGTCRKADVIAYFTRRNESEVVIDPKDIEGIKAA
;
A
#
# COMPACT_ATOMS: atom_id res chain seq x y z
N MET A 1 -0.85 -58.44 -27.86
CA MET A 1 0.32 -57.61 -27.48
C MET A 1 -0.21 -56.22 -27.16
N LEU A 2 -0.26 -55.85 -25.88
CA LEU A 2 -0.64 -54.50 -25.44
C LEU A 2 0.56 -53.59 -25.66
N ASP A 3 0.40 -52.58 -26.51
CA ASP A 3 1.43 -51.60 -26.85
C ASP A 3 1.69 -50.72 -25.62
N MET A 4 2.89 -50.79 -25.04
CA MET A 4 3.26 -49.95 -23.90
C MET A 4 3.63 -48.55 -24.40
N PRO A 5 3.20 -47.47 -23.73
CA PRO A 5 3.51 -46.11 -24.18
C PRO A 5 5.02 -45.89 -24.19
N LYS A 6 5.54 -45.50 -25.36
CA LYS A 6 6.96 -45.12 -25.54
C LYS A 6 7.29 -43.97 -24.58
N LYS A 7 8.30 -44.16 -23.73
CA LYS A 7 8.84 -43.10 -22.85
C LYS A 7 9.35 -41.94 -23.72
N ALA A 8 8.83 -40.73 -23.48
CA ALA A 8 9.30 -39.51 -24.14
C ALA A 8 10.81 -39.33 -23.91
N THR A 9 11.55 -38.98 -24.96
CA THR A 9 13.00 -38.79 -24.87
C THR A 9 13.34 -37.39 -24.35
N LYS A 10 14.54 -37.19 -23.78
CA LYS A 10 15.00 -35.86 -23.32
C LYS A 10 14.95 -34.79 -24.42
N LYS A 11 15.04 -35.19 -25.68
CA LYS A 11 14.96 -34.31 -26.85
C LYS A 11 13.53 -33.81 -27.08
N ASP A 12 12.54 -34.70 -26.91
CA ASP A 12 11.12 -34.35 -27.04
C ASP A 12 10.71 -33.38 -25.92
N ALA A 13 11.17 -33.62 -24.68
CA ALA A 13 10.92 -32.73 -23.55
C ALA A 13 11.53 -31.32 -23.73
N GLY A 14 12.71 -31.20 -24.34
CA GLY A 14 13.33 -29.91 -24.62
C GLY A 14 12.62 -29.11 -25.72
N GLN A 15 12.09 -29.79 -26.74
CA GLN A 15 11.32 -29.16 -27.80
C GLN A 15 9.95 -28.68 -27.30
N GLU A 16 9.32 -29.46 -26.41
CA GLU A 16 8.03 -29.11 -25.81
C GLU A 16 8.16 -27.93 -24.83
N ALA A 17 9.22 -27.90 -24.02
CA ALA A 17 9.53 -26.77 -23.12
C ALA A 17 9.83 -25.47 -23.89
N GLU A 18 10.57 -25.55 -25.01
CA GLU A 18 10.86 -24.40 -25.87
C GLU A 18 9.58 -23.86 -26.53
N LYS A 19 8.69 -24.76 -26.98
CA LYS A 19 7.40 -24.39 -27.55
C LYS A 19 6.50 -23.69 -26.51
N GLU A 20 6.42 -24.22 -25.30
CA GLU A 20 5.66 -23.63 -24.20
C GLU A 20 6.19 -22.23 -23.81
N LEU A 21 7.51 -22.06 -23.83
CA LEU A 21 8.17 -20.79 -23.57
C LEU A 21 7.79 -19.73 -24.61
N VAL A 22 7.83 -20.09 -25.91
CA VAL A 22 7.44 -19.20 -27.01
C VAL A 22 5.96 -18.82 -26.92
N GLU A 23 5.07 -19.79 -26.68
CA GLU A 23 3.63 -19.55 -26.52
C GLU A 23 3.34 -18.65 -25.30
N THR A 24 4.05 -18.88 -24.20
CA THR A 24 3.90 -18.05 -22.99
C THR A 24 4.39 -16.63 -23.22
N ALA A 25 5.53 -16.44 -23.89
CA ALA A 25 6.08 -15.12 -24.21
C ALA A 25 5.11 -14.31 -25.09
N ALA A 26 4.54 -14.95 -26.11
CA ALA A 26 3.52 -14.35 -26.97
C ALA A 26 2.26 -13.96 -26.18
N ARG A 27 1.78 -14.84 -25.29
CA ARG A 27 0.57 -14.58 -24.48
C ARG A 27 0.71 -13.38 -23.55
N ILE A 28 1.90 -13.16 -22.99
CA ILE A 28 2.14 -12.07 -22.02
C ILE A 28 2.79 -10.84 -22.65
N GLY A 29 2.99 -10.83 -23.97
CA GLY A 29 3.50 -9.67 -24.72
C GLY A 29 4.96 -9.32 -24.44
N VAL A 30 5.82 -10.32 -24.20
CA VAL A 30 7.28 -10.12 -23.99
C VAL A 30 8.11 -10.95 -24.97
N SER A 31 9.39 -10.61 -25.14
CA SER A 31 10.29 -11.45 -25.92
C SER A 31 10.58 -12.76 -25.19
N VAL A 32 10.90 -13.81 -25.97
CA VAL A 32 11.31 -15.11 -25.41
C VAL A 32 12.53 -14.95 -24.51
N GLU A 33 13.48 -14.10 -24.89
CA GLU A 33 14.68 -13.82 -24.11
C GLU A 33 14.38 -13.14 -22.77
N GLU A 34 13.48 -12.17 -22.76
CA GLU A 34 13.02 -11.53 -21.54
C GLU A 34 12.29 -12.53 -20.62
N LEU A 35 11.49 -13.43 -21.19
CA LEU A 35 10.83 -14.48 -20.41
C LEU A 35 11.85 -15.48 -19.82
N ARG A 36 12.90 -15.85 -20.56
CA ARG A 36 13.98 -16.69 -20.03
C ARG A 36 14.68 -16.01 -18.86
N ARG A 37 15.10 -14.77 -19.03
CA ARG A 37 15.75 -13.98 -17.99
C ARG A 37 14.89 -13.92 -16.72
N ARG A 38 13.59 -13.63 -16.84
CA ARG A 38 12.65 -13.62 -15.71
C ARG A 38 12.52 -14.98 -15.02
N ARG A 39 12.50 -16.08 -15.78
CA ARG A 39 12.46 -17.44 -15.22
C ARG A 39 13.75 -17.75 -14.47
N GLU A 40 14.91 -17.43 -15.05
CA GLU A 40 16.22 -17.62 -14.41
C GLU A 40 16.37 -16.82 -13.12
N GLU A 41 15.96 -15.54 -13.13
CA GLU A 41 15.93 -14.68 -11.94
C GLU A 41 14.99 -15.24 -10.86
N MET A 42 13.80 -15.71 -11.25
CA MET A 42 12.84 -16.33 -10.35
C MET A 42 13.40 -17.62 -9.73
N GLU A 43 14.05 -18.47 -10.52
CA GLU A 43 14.67 -19.69 -10.04
C GLU A 43 15.85 -19.41 -9.11
N ALA A 44 16.71 -18.44 -9.45
CA ALA A 44 17.81 -18.00 -8.60
C ALA A 44 17.29 -17.48 -7.25
N ARG A 45 16.23 -16.66 -7.28
CA ARG A 45 15.56 -16.19 -6.06
C ARG A 45 14.99 -17.35 -5.26
N ASN A 46 14.32 -18.30 -5.89
CA ASN A 46 13.73 -19.45 -5.20
C ASN A 46 14.81 -20.33 -4.55
N ARG A 47 15.95 -20.55 -5.23
CA ARG A 47 17.11 -21.26 -4.66
C ARG A 47 17.65 -20.53 -3.44
N LEU A 48 17.89 -19.23 -3.54
CA LEU A 48 18.34 -18.41 -2.41
C LEU A 48 17.35 -18.46 -1.24
N MET A 49 16.05 -18.36 -1.49
CA MET A 49 15.03 -18.44 -0.45
C MET A 49 15.04 -19.80 0.25
N MET A 50 15.26 -20.89 -0.48
CA MET A 50 15.41 -22.23 0.11
C MET A 50 16.68 -22.35 0.95
N GLU A 51 17.80 -21.80 0.49
CA GLU A 51 19.05 -21.76 1.27
C GLU A 51 18.85 -20.98 2.58
N LEU A 52 18.25 -19.79 2.51
CA LEU A 52 17.95 -18.95 3.68
C LEU A 52 16.94 -19.62 4.63
N TRP A 53 16.00 -20.41 4.12
CA TRP A 53 15.03 -21.15 4.94
C TRP A 53 15.69 -22.18 5.87
N HIS A 54 16.84 -22.71 5.47
CA HIS A 54 17.60 -23.69 6.23
C HIS A 54 18.76 -23.07 7.03
N LYS A 55 19.01 -21.78 6.88
CA LYS A 55 20.10 -21.07 7.57
C LYS A 55 19.62 -20.52 8.91
N GLU A 56 20.29 -20.93 9.99
CA GLU A 56 20.04 -20.41 11.33
C GLU A 56 21.02 -19.27 11.65
N GLU A 57 20.48 -18.10 12.02
CA GLU A 57 21.24 -16.94 12.47
C GLU A 57 20.38 -16.07 13.41
N PRO A 58 21.00 -15.22 14.26
CA PRO A 58 20.23 -14.29 15.08
C PRO A 58 19.47 -13.28 14.22
N LEU A 59 18.35 -12.76 14.75
CA LEU A 59 17.61 -11.68 14.11
C LEU A 59 18.50 -10.44 14.01
N HIS A 60 18.41 -9.72 12.88
CA HIS A 60 19.19 -8.52 12.62
C HIS A 60 19.03 -7.50 13.77
N PRO A 61 20.11 -6.88 14.29
CA PRO A 61 20.05 -5.98 15.44
C PRO A 61 19.01 -4.87 15.33
N ASP A 62 18.85 -4.26 14.14
CA ASP A 62 17.84 -3.21 13.89
C ASP A 62 16.40 -3.71 14.00
N LEU A 63 16.16 -5.01 13.79
CA LEU A 63 14.82 -5.61 13.88
C LEU A 63 14.47 -6.10 15.29
N VAL A 64 15.48 -6.37 16.12
CA VAL A 64 15.31 -6.79 17.52
C VAL A 64 14.44 -5.83 18.34
N PRO A 65 14.69 -4.50 18.38
CA PRO A 65 13.87 -3.57 19.15
C PRO A 65 12.46 -3.38 18.54
N CYS A 66 12.28 -3.75 17.27
CA CYS A 66 11.01 -3.66 16.55
C CYS A 66 10.12 -4.89 16.73
N LEU A 67 10.56 -5.90 17.48
CA LEU A 67 9.78 -7.12 17.71
C LEU A 67 8.67 -6.88 18.73
N ASN A 68 7.42 -6.92 18.26
CA ASN A 68 6.23 -6.84 19.09
C ASN A 68 5.67 -8.24 19.38
N VAL A 69 5.98 -8.76 20.57
CA VAL A 69 5.48 -10.05 21.06
C VAL A 69 4.22 -9.80 21.91
N GLY A 70 3.07 -9.57 21.26
CA GLY A 70 1.79 -9.40 21.96
C GLY A 70 0.82 -8.33 21.42
N GLY A 71 0.98 -7.89 20.17
CA GLY A 71 0.07 -6.92 19.55
C GLY A 71 -1.39 -7.39 19.42
N LEU A 72 -2.28 -6.51 18.94
CA LEU A 72 -3.75 -6.71 18.86
C LEU A 72 -4.25 -8.05 18.27
N SER A 73 -3.44 -8.75 17.48
CA SER A 73 -3.76 -10.05 16.88
C SER A 73 -3.27 -11.27 17.69
N GLY A 74 -2.53 -11.07 18.79
CA GLY A 74 -1.87 -12.12 19.57
C GLY A 74 -0.69 -12.81 18.85
N LEU A 75 -0.39 -12.44 17.60
CA LEU A 75 0.71 -12.99 16.81
C LEU A 75 1.93 -12.07 16.88
N PRO A 76 3.14 -12.59 17.13
CA PRO A 76 4.35 -11.77 17.14
C PRO A 76 4.63 -11.18 15.74
N MET A 77 4.99 -9.90 15.69
CA MET A 77 5.29 -9.18 14.45
C MET A 77 6.53 -8.30 14.62
N ILE A 78 7.26 -8.09 13.54
CA ILE A 78 8.29 -7.06 13.44
C ILE A 78 7.64 -5.80 12.87
N HIS A 79 7.85 -4.67 13.54
CA HIS A 79 7.33 -3.36 13.13
C HIS A 79 8.50 -2.36 12.97
N HIS A 80 9.22 -2.47 11.85
CA HIS A 80 10.27 -1.52 11.47
C HIS A 80 9.79 -0.62 10.31
N PRO A 81 10.19 0.66 10.20
CA PRO A 81 9.74 1.57 9.13
C PRO A 81 9.91 1.03 7.70
N LEU A 82 11.02 0.33 7.46
CA LEU A 82 11.33 -0.32 6.18
C LEU A 82 10.83 -1.78 6.07
N TYR A 83 10.38 -2.40 7.16
CA TYR A 83 10.07 -3.83 7.15
C TYR A 83 9.04 -4.22 8.22
N VAL A 84 7.88 -4.67 7.77
CA VAL A 84 6.83 -5.23 8.62
C VAL A 84 6.58 -6.67 8.21
N ALA A 85 6.75 -7.60 9.15
CA ALA A 85 6.62 -9.02 8.88
C ALA A 85 6.05 -9.78 10.08
N SER A 86 5.32 -10.87 9.82
CA SER A 86 4.99 -11.83 10.87
C SER A 86 6.25 -12.52 11.37
N TYR A 87 6.30 -12.78 12.68
CA TYR A 87 7.44 -13.40 13.32
C TYR A 87 7.01 -14.61 14.14
N SER A 88 7.72 -15.73 13.98
CA SER A 88 7.49 -16.93 14.78
C SER A 88 8.54 -17.02 15.87
N VAL A 89 8.16 -16.67 17.10
CA VAL A 89 9.04 -16.79 18.28
C VAL A 89 9.48 -18.24 18.53
N ARG A 90 8.68 -19.21 18.07
CA ARG A 90 8.97 -20.65 18.20
C ARG A 90 9.89 -21.19 17.10
N SER A 91 10.19 -20.40 16.06
CA SER A 91 11.01 -20.84 14.93
C SER A 91 11.97 -19.73 14.46
N PRO A 92 13.12 -19.56 15.13
CA PRO A 92 14.21 -18.68 14.69
C PRO A 92 14.78 -19.02 13.31
N LYS A 93 14.40 -20.18 12.74
CA LYS A 93 14.86 -20.69 11.44
C LYS A 93 14.54 -19.76 10.26
N HIS A 94 13.64 -18.79 10.42
CA HIS A 94 13.34 -17.83 9.35
C HIS A 94 14.13 -16.53 9.46
N ASN A 95 14.96 -16.35 10.50
CA ASN A 95 15.69 -15.10 10.70
C ASN A 95 16.59 -14.76 9.52
N ALA A 96 17.29 -15.73 8.94
CA ALA A 96 18.14 -15.49 7.77
C ALA A 96 17.37 -14.86 6.60
N ARG A 97 16.16 -15.37 6.32
CA ARG A 97 15.29 -14.80 5.30
C ARG A 97 14.84 -13.39 5.66
N LEU A 98 14.34 -13.18 6.88
CA LEU A 98 13.86 -11.87 7.35
C LEU A 98 14.99 -10.82 7.30
N ASN A 99 16.20 -11.19 7.75
CA ASN A 99 17.39 -10.37 7.74
C ASN A 99 17.80 -9.99 6.31
N TYR A 100 17.79 -10.96 5.39
CA TYR A 100 18.11 -10.72 3.99
C TYR A 100 17.11 -9.75 3.35
N GLU A 101 15.81 -10.02 3.48
CA GLU A 101 14.75 -9.15 2.93
C GLU A 101 14.86 -7.72 3.48
N TYR A 102 15.06 -7.59 4.80
CA TYR A 102 15.30 -6.30 5.44
C TYR A 102 16.55 -5.59 4.90
N SER A 103 17.66 -6.32 4.76
CA SER A 103 18.94 -5.74 4.30
C SER A 103 18.84 -5.26 2.85
N CYS A 104 18.12 -5.97 1.99
CA CYS A 104 17.85 -5.54 0.62
C CYS A 104 17.07 -4.22 0.59
N ILE A 105 15.95 -4.14 1.30
CA ILE A 105 15.12 -2.92 1.32
C ILE A 105 15.88 -1.76 1.97
N LYS A 106 16.68 -2.04 3.01
CA LYS A 106 17.53 -1.03 3.65
C LYS A 106 18.58 -0.47 2.68
N ALA A 107 19.28 -1.34 1.95
CA ALA A 107 20.26 -0.91 0.95
C ALA A 107 19.59 -0.08 -0.15
N GLU A 108 18.47 -0.55 -0.68
CA GLU A 108 17.70 0.17 -1.71
C GLU A 108 17.21 1.55 -1.24
N ALA A 109 16.71 1.64 0.00
CA ALA A 109 16.31 2.92 0.58
C ALA A 109 17.48 3.91 0.68
N GLU A 110 18.66 3.45 1.10
CA GLU A 110 19.86 4.29 1.16
C GLU A 110 20.36 4.70 -0.24
N GLU A 111 20.24 3.83 -1.23
CA GLU A 111 20.56 4.15 -2.63
C GLU A 111 19.64 5.24 -3.19
N PHE A 112 18.32 5.10 -3.04
CA PHE A 112 17.36 6.12 -3.46
C PHE A 112 17.61 7.45 -2.75
N LYS A 113 17.87 7.41 -1.44
CA LYS A 113 18.20 8.59 -0.65
C LYS A 113 19.47 9.27 -1.12
N ALA A 114 20.53 8.51 -1.40
CA ALA A 114 21.80 9.03 -1.92
C ALA A 114 21.67 9.63 -3.32
N ALA A 115 20.79 9.06 -4.15
CA ALA A 115 20.46 9.57 -5.48
C ALA A 115 19.53 10.80 -5.46
N GLY A 116 18.95 11.15 -4.31
CA GLY A 116 17.91 12.19 -4.20
C GLY A 116 16.56 11.77 -4.79
N ASP A 117 16.33 10.48 -5.01
CA ASP A 117 15.04 9.93 -5.40
C ASP A 117 14.17 9.72 -4.15
N TRP A 118 13.52 10.79 -3.72
CA TRP A 118 12.68 10.80 -2.52
C TRP A 118 11.42 9.95 -2.69
N ILE A 119 10.91 9.79 -3.91
CA ILE A 119 9.72 8.97 -4.18
C ILE A 119 10.07 7.49 -4.03
N GLY A 120 11.20 7.05 -4.60
CA GLY A 120 11.75 5.71 -4.39
C GLY A 120 12.02 5.43 -2.91
N TYR A 121 12.66 6.37 -2.21
CA TYR A 121 12.90 6.26 -0.76
C TYR A 121 11.61 6.08 0.05
N ILE A 122 10.57 6.87 -0.21
CA ILE A 122 9.25 6.69 0.43
C ILE A 122 8.66 5.32 0.06
N GLY A 123 8.83 4.88 -1.18
CA GLY A 123 8.36 3.58 -1.69
C GLY A 123 8.90 2.38 -0.90
N CYS A 124 10.17 2.44 -0.46
CA CYS A 124 10.80 1.40 0.36
C CYS A 124 10.19 1.27 1.77
N HIS A 125 9.45 2.28 2.25
CA HIS A 125 8.83 2.20 3.57
C HIS A 125 7.57 1.33 3.55
N ALA A 126 7.42 0.50 4.59
CA ALA A 126 6.22 -0.27 4.81
C ALA A 126 5.00 0.67 4.87
N SER A 127 3.84 0.23 4.37
CA SER A 127 2.67 1.10 4.12
C SER A 127 2.31 1.97 5.32
N GLY A 128 2.32 1.42 6.54
CA GLY A 128 2.01 2.15 7.77
C GLY A 128 2.98 3.29 8.13
N TYR A 129 4.17 3.33 7.53
CA TYR A 129 5.23 4.31 7.82
C TYR A 129 5.48 5.29 6.68
N ARG A 130 4.82 5.14 5.53
CA ARG A 130 5.02 6.02 4.37
C ARG A 130 4.68 7.48 4.64
N MET A 131 3.71 7.74 5.52
CA MET A 131 3.37 9.12 5.91
C MET A 131 4.48 9.79 6.71
N GLU A 132 5.15 9.03 7.58
CA GLU A 132 6.31 9.52 8.34
C GLU A 132 7.52 9.72 7.43
N ALA A 133 7.78 8.78 6.53
CA ALA A 133 8.82 8.91 5.51
C ALA A 133 8.60 10.14 4.62
N LEU A 134 7.36 10.34 4.15
CA LEU A 134 6.96 11.52 3.40
C LEU A 134 7.22 12.78 4.21
N ASP A 135 6.71 12.88 5.46
CA ASP A 135 6.92 14.04 6.32
C ASP A 135 8.41 14.42 6.44
N ALA A 136 9.28 13.43 6.60
CA ALA A 136 10.71 13.64 6.75
C ALA A 136 11.39 14.23 5.50
N VAL A 137 10.90 13.94 4.30
CA VAL A 137 11.58 14.32 3.04
C VAL A 137 10.75 15.26 2.15
N VAL A 138 9.54 15.62 2.57
CA VAL A 138 8.59 16.40 1.75
C VAL A 138 9.13 17.75 1.28
N SER A 139 10.08 18.33 2.04
CA SER A 139 10.74 19.59 1.68
C SER A 139 11.64 19.49 0.43
N HIS A 140 12.05 18.28 0.05
CA HIS A 140 12.87 18.04 -1.15
C HIS A 140 12.06 17.82 -2.42
N LEU A 141 10.73 17.71 -2.33
CA LEU A 141 9.86 17.54 -3.49
C LEU A 141 9.54 18.89 -4.12
N ASP A 142 9.49 18.93 -5.46
CA ASP A 142 8.83 20.00 -6.21
C ASP A 142 7.30 19.99 -5.96
N ASP A 143 6.59 21.02 -6.44
CA ASP A 143 5.15 21.19 -6.16
C ASP A 143 4.28 20.05 -6.74
N GLU A 144 4.60 19.57 -7.94
CA GLU A 144 3.83 18.53 -8.61
C GLU A 144 4.05 17.17 -7.94
N SER A 145 5.32 16.80 -7.72
CA SER A 145 5.76 15.62 -6.99
C SER A 145 5.24 15.62 -5.56
N TYR A 146 5.19 16.78 -4.90
CA TYR A 146 4.58 16.95 -3.58
C TYR A 146 3.13 16.48 -3.58
N TRP A 147 2.29 17.06 -4.44
CA TRP A 147 0.86 16.76 -4.43
C TRP A 147 0.57 15.32 -4.85
N ARG A 148 1.26 14.82 -5.89
CA ARG A 148 1.15 13.42 -6.32
C ARG A 148 1.51 12.46 -5.19
N THR A 149 2.62 12.71 -4.50
CA THR A 149 3.09 11.84 -3.42
C THR A 149 2.18 11.91 -2.20
N VAL A 150 1.70 13.10 -1.83
CA VAL A 150 0.71 13.26 -0.73
C VAL A 150 -0.56 12.46 -1.03
N GLY A 151 -1.12 12.57 -2.22
CA GLY A 151 -2.31 11.82 -2.63
C GLY A 151 -2.05 10.31 -2.63
N GLY A 152 -0.94 9.88 -3.25
CA GLY A 152 -0.54 8.48 -3.32
C GLY A 152 -0.37 7.86 -1.93
N VAL A 153 0.41 8.50 -1.07
CA VAL A 153 0.63 8.03 0.31
C VAL A 153 -0.67 8.03 1.10
N PHE A 154 -1.46 9.10 1.07
CA PHE A 154 -2.73 9.21 1.79
C PHE A 154 -3.67 8.03 1.47
N THR A 155 -3.84 7.72 0.18
CA THR A 155 -4.70 6.61 -0.27
C THR A 155 -4.09 5.23 -0.06
N SER A 156 -2.81 5.11 0.31
CA SER A 156 -2.11 3.83 0.48
C SER A 156 -2.01 3.36 1.94
N ILE A 157 -2.29 4.25 2.91
CA ILE A 157 -2.15 3.96 4.34
C ILE A 157 -3.49 3.59 4.98
N ASP A 158 -3.48 2.56 5.83
CA ASP A 158 -4.66 2.16 6.61
C ASP A 158 -4.69 2.81 8.02
N ASN A 159 -3.59 3.46 8.43
CA ASN A 159 -3.38 4.06 9.75
C ASN A 159 -3.38 5.60 9.73
N ALA A 160 -4.05 6.24 8.77
CA ALA A 160 -4.16 7.70 8.67
C ALA A 160 -4.57 8.40 9.98
N HIS A 161 -5.32 7.72 10.85
CA HIS A 161 -5.71 8.22 12.17
C HIS A 161 -4.53 8.53 13.11
N GLN A 162 -3.35 7.94 12.89
CA GLN A 162 -2.13 8.19 13.67
C GLN A 162 -1.42 9.49 13.23
N TYR A 163 -1.69 9.96 12.00
CA TYR A 163 -0.98 11.07 11.36
C TYR A 163 -1.85 12.31 11.18
N GLN A 164 -2.89 12.52 11.99
CA GLN A 164 -3.87 13.62 11.78
C GLN A 164 -3.22 15.01 11.69
N ARG A 165 -2.18 15.29 12.48
CA ARG A 165 -1.46 16.56 12.45
C ARG A 165 -0.68 16.74 11.15
N VAL A 166 0.04 15.69 10.74
CA VAL A 166 0.84 15.67 9.50
C VAL A 166 -0.08 15.79 8.28
N ILE A 167 -1.13 14.97 8.20
CA ILE A 167 -2.15 15.01 7.13
C ILE A 167 -2.76 16.42 7.02
N ARG A 168 -3.17 17.01 8.14
CA ARG A 168 -3.71 18.38 8.16
C ARG A 168 -2.70 19.37 7.59
N ARG A 169 -1.44 19.30 8.01
CA ARG A 169 -0.39 20.21 7.53
C ARG A 169 -0.14 20.03 6.03
N LEU A 170 -0.05 18.79 5.56
CA LEU A 170 0.22 18.46 4.16
C LEU A 170 -0.94 18.87 3.23
N LEU A 171 -2.18 18.51 3.58
CA LEU A 171 -3.36 18.82 2.77
C LEU A 171 -3.71 20.32 2.75
N LYS A 172 -3.27 21.08 3.76
CA LYS A 172 -3.47 22.54 3.84
C LYS A 172 -2.26 23.35 3.36
N SER A 173 -1.29 22.71 2.71
CA SER A 173 -0.17 23.43 2.12
C SER A 173 -0.64 24.43 1.08
N ASP A 174 0.05 25.57 1.01
CA ASP A 174 -0.13 26.66 0.06
C ASP A 174 0.66 26.47 -1.24
N ARG A 175 1.33 25.32 -1.41
CA ARG A 175 2.03 24.97 -2.65
C ARG A 175 1.07 25.00 -3.85
N PRO A 176 1.48 25.59 -4.99
CA PRO A 176 0.65 25.63 -6.19
C PRO A 176 0.43 24.22 -6.76
N GLY A 177 -0.48 24.08 -7.72
CA GLY A 177 -0.69 22.81 -8.43
C GLY A 177 -1.43 21.74 -7.63
N ARG A 178 -2.27 22.12 -6.66
CA ARG A 178 -3.01 21.18 -5.79
C ARG A 178 -3.79 20.12 -6.56
N GLU A 179 -4.24 20.42 -7.78
CA GLU A 179 -4.91 19.51 -8.69
C GLU A 179 -4.10 18.25 -9.03
N HIS A 180 -2.77 18.28 -8.87
CA HIS A 180 -1.89 17.13 -9.08
C HIS A 180 -2.01 16.05 -7.99
N ILE A 181 -2.74 16.32 -6.89
CA ILE A 181 -3.06 15.30 -5.89
C ILE A 181 -3.94 14.19 -6.49
N MET A 182 -4.74 14.54 -7.50
CA MET A 182 -5.65 13.66 -8.24
C MET A 182 -5.06 13.29 -9.59
N HIS A 183 -5.40 12.08 -10.08
CA HIS A 183 -5.22 11.72 -11.48
C HIS A 183 -6.21 12.47 -12.39
N GLU A 184 -6.01 12.40 -13.70
CA GLU A 184 -6.84 13.14 -14.65
C GLU A 184 -8.30 12.67 -14.62
N GLU A 185 -8.50 11.36 -14.52
CA GLU A 185 -9.81 10.72 -14.42
C GLU A 185 -10.54 11.13 -13.12
N GLU A 186 -9.79 11.30 -12.04
CA GLU A 186 -10.30 11.76 -10.73
C GLU A 186 -10.74 13.22 -10.78
N ARG A 187 -9.96 14.10 -11.45
CA ARG A 187 -10.34 15.49 -11.68
C ARG A 187 -11.58 15.59 -12.57
N ALA A 188 -11.65 14.79 -13.63
CA ALA A 188 -12.82 14.73 -14.50
C ALA A 188 -14.06 14.25 -13.73
N ALA A 189 -13.92 13.19 -12.92
CA ALA A 189 -15.00 12.69 -12.09
C ALA A 189 -15.51 13.76 -11.10
N LEU A 190 -14.60 14.46 -10.39
CA LEU A 190 -14.96 15.56 -9.51
C LEU A 190 -15.72 16.67 -10.25
N SER A 191 -15.26 17.04 -11.44
CA SER A 191 -15.88 18.11 -12.24
C SER A 191 -17.33 17.79 -12.62
N GLY A 192 -17.64 16.51 -12.85
CA GLY A 192 -18.97 16.02 -13.18
C GLY A 192 -19.94 15.91 -11.99
N LEU A 193 -19.45 16.09 -10.76
CA LEU A 193 -20.31 16.09 -9.57
C LEU A 193 -21.11 17.40 -9.43
N PRO A 194 -22.28 17.38 -8.76
CA PRO A 194 -23.06 18.59 -8.48
C PRO A 194 -22.30 19.56 -7.57
N ASP A 195 -22.69 20.83 -7.57
CA ASP A 195 -22.01 21.87 -6.77
C ASP A 195 -22.15 21.67 -5.26
N VAL A 196 -23.21 20.97 -4.84
CA VAL A 196 -23.41 20.54 -3.45
C VAL A 196 -23.44 19.01 -3.41
N LEU A 197 -22.55 18.44 -2.62
CA LEU A 197 -22.41 16.99 -2.45
C LEU A 197 -23.06 16.56 -1.15
N THR A 198 -23.75 15.42 -1.18
CA THR A 198 -24.03 14.65 0.05
C THR A 198 -22.93 13.62 0.23
N ILE A 199 -22.30 13.63 1.40
CA ILE A 199 -21.17 12.76 1.72
C ILE A 199 -21.42 12.00 3.01
N TYR A 200 -20.83 10.81 3.11
CA TYR A 200 -21.02 9.84 4.18
C TYR A 200 -19.68 9.44 4.80
N ARG A 201 -19.70 9.07 6.08
CA ARG A 201 -18.52 8.54 6.78
C ARG A 201 -18.92 7.48 7.79
N GLY A 202 -18.30 6.31 7.65
CA GLY A 202 -18.31 5.26 8.67
C GLY A 202 -17.22 5.49 9.70
N TYR A 203 -17.53 5.29 10.98
CA TYR A 203 -16.56 5.40 12.08
C TYR A 203 -16.97 4.54 13.28
N GLY A 204 -15.99 4.08 14.06
CA GLY A 204 -16.22 3.39 15.34
C GLY A 204 -16.26 4.36 16.53
N LEU A 205 -15.08 4.90 16.88
CA LEU A 205 -14.91 5.78 18.04
C LEU A 205 -15.46 7.21 17.82
N PRO A 206 -16.11 7.86 18.82
CA PRO A 206 -16.66 9.21 18.69
C PRO A 206 -15.68 10.27 18.17
N LYS A 207 -14.40 10.19 18.57
CA LYS A 207 -13.34 11.10 18.09
C LYS A 207 -13.12 11.05 16.57
N CYS A 208 -13.50 9.95 15.93
CA CYS A 208 -13.34 9.72 14.49
C CYS A 208 -14.53 10.23 13.65
N ARG A 209 -15.56 10.80 14.30
CA ARG A 209 -16.76 11.33 13.64
C ARG A 209 -16.47 12.44 12.63
N LYS A 210 -15.46 13.29 12.90
CA LYS A 210 -15.05 14.43 12.05
C LYS A 210 -13.65 14.18 11.48
N GLY A 211 -13.54 13.30 10.50
CA GLY A 211 -12.28 13.02 9.80
C GLY A 211 -12.21 13.68 8.42
N TRP A 212 -11.03 13.60 7.81
CA TRP A 212 -10.72 14.19 6.49
C TRP A 212 -11.30 13.40 5.31
N SER A 213 -11.56 12.11 5.51
CA SER A 213 -11.99 11.19 4.45
C SER A 213 -13.48 10.90 4.58
N TRP A 214 -14.22 11.16 3.51
CA TRP A 214 -15.64 10.88 3.37
C TRP A 214 -15.88 10.13 2.06
N THR A 215 -17.10 9.70 1.79
CA THR A 215 -17.43 9.04 0.53
C THR A 215 -18.77 9.54 0.00
N THR A 216 -18.94 9.59 -1.32
CA THR A 216 -20.25 9.81 -1.95
C THR A 216 -21.11 8.54 -1.96
N ASP A 217 -20.53 7.38 -1.62
CA ASP A 217 -21.20 6.09 -1.56
C ASP A 217 -21.61 5.72 -0.12
N PRO A 218 -22.93 5.67 0.20
CA PRO A 218 -23.41 5.31 1.53
C PRO A 218 -23.12 3.84 1.91
N GLU A 219 -23.06 2.92 0.96
CA GLU A 219 -22.76 1.50 1.21
C GLU A 219 -21.31 1.33 1.63
N LYS A 220 -20.39 2.03 0.95
CA LYS A 220 -18.97 2.08 1.34
C LYS A 220 -18.81 2.66 2.75
N ALA A 221 -19.57 3.70 3.10
CA ALA A 221 -19.55 4.26 4.46
C ALA A 221 -20.02 3.25 5.51
N ARG A 222 -21.03 2.43 5.20
CA ARG A 222 -21.47 1.34 6.08
C ARG A 222 -20.41 0.26 6.24
N TRP A 223 -19.79 -0.17 5.14
CA TRP A 223 -18.69 -1.14 5.18
C TRP A 223 -17.54 -0.69 6.11
N PHE A 224 -17.14 0.58 6.05
CA PHE A 224 -16.15 1.14 6.97
C PHE A 224 -16.64 1.15 8.42
N ALA A 225 -17.90 1.55 8.65
CA ALA A 225 -18.48 1.55 10.00
C ALA A 225 -18.46 0.15 10.63
N ASP A 226 -18.83 -0.89 9.86
CA ASP A 226 -18.85 -2.27 10.31
C ASP A 226 -17.42 -2.81 10.56
N ARG A 227 -16.48 -2.51 9.66
CA ARG A 227 -15.06 -2.89 9.83
C ARG A 227 -14.47 -2.29 11.11
N PHE A 228 -14.67 -0.99 11.35
CA PHE A 228 -14.12 -0.33 12.54
C PHE A 228 -14.86 -0.74 13.82
N ALA A 229 -16.17 -0.95 13.75
CA ALA A 229 -16.95 -1.50 14.86
C ALA A 229 -16.42 -2.85 15.34
N ALA A 230 -16.07 -3.75 14.41
CA ALA A 230 -15.50 -5.04 14.73
C ALA A 230 -14.12 -4.94 15.39
N ILE A 231 -13.28 -4.00 14.94
CA ILE A 231 -11.92 -3.78 15.49
C ILE A 231 -11.97 -3.11 16.87
N ASP A 232 -12.82 -2.10 17.03
CA ASP A 232 -12.92 -1.30 18.25
C ASP A 232 -13.88 -1.91 19.29
N GLU A 233 -14.57 -3.01 18.96
CA GLU A 233 -15.65 -3.62 19.75
C GLU A 233 -16.77 -2.63 20.13
N VAL A 234 -17.16 -1.78 19.18
CA VAL A 234 -18.21 -0.77 19.36
C VAL A 234 -19.31 -0.92 18.32
N LYS A 235 -20.44 -0.23 18.50
CA LYS A 235 -21.51 -0.19 17.49
C LYS A 235 -21.06 0.58 16.24
N PRO A 236 -21.37 0.09 15.02
CA PRO A 236 -21.09 0.81 13.78
C PRO A 236 -21.91 2.10 13.72
N LYS A 237 -21.27 3.19 13.30
CA LYS A 237 -21.91 4.50 13.14
C LYS A 237 -21.62 5.05 11.76
N VAL A 238 -22.67 5.51 11.09
CA VAL A 238 -22.58 6.27 9.85
C VAL A 238 -23.14 7.66 10.10
N VAL A 239 -22.41 8.66 9.63
CA VAL A 239 -22.91 10.04 9.55
C VAL A 239 -22.97 10.48 8.10
N ARG A 240 -23.87 11.41 7.81
CA ARG A 240 -23.95 12.14 6.55
C ARG A 240 -23.86 13.63 6.79
N GLY A 241 -23.31 14.34 5.82
CA GLY A 241 -23.24 15.80 5.78
C GLY A 241 -23.31 16.30 4.34
N THR A 242 -23.27 17.62 4.19
CA THR A 242 -23.20 18.29 2.89
C THR A 242 -21.96 19.18 2.80
N CYS A 243 -21.39 19.31 1.60
CA CYS A 243 -20.29 20.23 1.34
C CYS A 243 -20.40 20.81 -0.07
N ARG A 244 -19.72 21.93 -0.33
CA ARG A 244 -19.61 22.46 -1.68
C ARG A 244 -18.49 21.73 -2.41
N LYS A 245 -18.69 21.43 -3.68
CA LYS A 245 -17.66 20.85 -4.57
C LYS A 245 -16.37 21.68 -4.56
N ALA A 246 -16.49 23.00 -4.46
CA ALA A 246 -15.35 23.93 -4.40
C ALA A 246 -14.47 23.77 -3.14
N ASP A 247 -15.00 23.19 -2.05
CA ASP A 247 -14.25 22.96 -0.81
C ASP A 247 -13.58 21.57 -0.78
N VAL A 248 -13.82 20.72 -1.80
CA VAL A 248 -13.19 19.40 -1.92
C VAL A 248 -11.71 19.57 -2.23
N ILE A 249 -10.86 18.94 -1.42
CA ILE A 249 -9.40 18.93 -1.60
C ILE A 249 -9.01 17.91 -2.67
N ALA A 250 -9.61 16.71 -2.61
CA ALA A 250 -9.42 15.65 -3.59
C ALA A 250 -10.65 14.74 -3.65
N TYR A 251 -10.87 14.14 -4.82
CA TYR A 251 -11.86 13.09 -5.03
C TYR A 251 -11.17 11.88 -5.63
N PHE A 252 -10.93 10.85 -4.83
CA PHE A 252 -10.23 9.64 -5.27
C PHE A 252 -11.24 8.59 -5.74
N THR A 253 -11.05 8.15 -6.99
CA THR A 253 -11.83 7.07 -7.61
C THR A 253 -10.99 5.81 -7.81
N ARG A 254 -9.67 5.89 -7.58
CA ARG A 254 -8.79 4.72 -7.53
C ARG A 254 -9.14 3.78 -6.36
N ARG A 255 -8.70 2.52 -6.46
CA ARG A 255 -9.00 1.44 -5.50
C ARG A 255 -10.49 1.11 -5.35
N ASN A 256 -11.31 1.44 -6.36
CA ASN A 256 -12.76 1.21 -6.36
C ASN A 256 -13.45 1.91 -5.18
N GLU A 257 -13.09 3.17 -4.97
CA GLU A 257 -13.66 4.03 -3.93
C GLU A 257 -14.29 5.29 -4.56
N SER A 258 -14.98 6.07 -3.74
CA SER A 258 -15.52 7.38 -4.13
C SER A 258 -15.20 8.37 -3.02
N GLU A 259 -13.92 8.43 -2.66
CA GLU A 259 -13.43 9.09 -1.47
C GLU A 259 -13.35 10.61 -1.70
N VAL A 260 -14.01 11.37 -0.84
CA VAL A 260 -13.95 12.83 -0.76
C VAL A 260 -13.01 13.22 0.38
N VAL A 261 -11.88 13.83 0.05
CA VAL A 261 -10.98 14.45 1.02
C VAL A 261 -11.37 15.91 1.21
N ILE A 262 -11.67 16.30 2.45
CA ILE A 262 -12.15 17.64 2.79
C ILE A 262 -11.77 18.02 4.22
N ASP A 263 -11.53 19.32 4.47
CA ASP A 263 -11.35 19.81 5.84
C ASP A 263 -12.68 19.65 6.60
N PRO A 264 -12.72 18.98 7.76
CA PRO A 264 -13.97 18.77 8.51
C PRO A 264 -14.73 20.06 8.88
N LYS A 265 -14.10 21.23 8.80
CA LYS A 265 -14.74 22.54 9.02
C LYS A 265 -15.67 22.95 7.88
N ASP A 266 -15.47 22.41 6.68
CA ASP A 266 -16.20 22.76 5.45
C ASP A 266 -17.37 21.79 5.18
N ILE A 267 -17.77 21.01 6.20
CA ILE A 267 -18.88 20.07 6.15
C ILE A 267 -20.02 20.55 7.04
N GLU A 268 -21.19 20.70 6.44
CA GLU A 268 -22.40 21.19 7.08
C GLU A 268 -23.36 20.06 7.43
N GLY A 269 -24.23 20.33 8.42
CA GLY A 269 -25.38 19.47 8.71
C GLY A 269 -25.06 18.03 9.14
N ILE A 270 -23.86 17.77 9.68
CA ILE A 270 -23.43 16.41 10.04
C ILE A 270 -24.40 15.77 11.05
N LYS A 271 -25.11 14.73 10.63
CA LYS A 271 -26.09 13.97 11.42
C LYS A 271 -25.95 12.48 11.16
N ALA A 272 -26.57 11.66 12.02
CA ALA A 272 -26.63 10.22 11.78
C ALA A 272 -27.32 9.95 10.41
N ALA A 273 -26.77 9.00 9.66
CA ALA A 273 -27.28 8.58 8.36
C ALA A 273 -28.23 7.38 8.52
#